data_AF-A0A948R1N8-F1
#
_entry.id   AF-A0A948R1N8-F1
#
_cell.length_a   1.000
_cell.length_b   1.000
_cell.length_c   1.000
_cell.angle_alpha   90.00
_cell.angle_beta   90.00
_cell.angle_gamma   90.00
#
_symmetry.space_group_name_H-M   'P 1'
#
loop_
_entity.id
_entity.type
_entity.pdbx_description
1 polymer ?
#
loop_
_entity_poly.entity_id
_entity_poly.type
_entity_poly.pdbx_seq_one_letter_code
_entity_poly.pdbx_strand_id
1 'polypeptide(L)'
;MHGIEKSQVKMKTPTVLARVLFAVLTAFVTLAGMTGTADAQNVRPPDNAVTSGGPPQIVPEEQGNYNIEMWSQLRRGVNGTVSIPDKKAGILVDSSGENWRALRNGPLPVYGAYAMAGMIGLLALFFLLRGRIRVEHGFAGRTIERFSDFERTGHWLLATSFIILALTGLNVLYGRYVLLPVIGKEAFASIALTGKWLHNYVAFAFMAGLLMTFLTWVSHNFPHPRDLVWLLKGGGLFGGGHPDAKKFNGGQKILFWLVMIGGFSLSLSGLQLLLPYDLPLFAKTFSILNTFGLDLPTQLTANEEQQLATTWHGIVALGLVVVIIAHIYIGSIGMEGAFDAMGSGEVDLNWAKEHHNLWVEEELAKEASGDGASSRPAPAE
;
A
#
# COMPACT_ATOMS: atom_id res chain seq x y z
N MET A 1 0.70 48.03 32.55
CA MET A 1 -0.27 46.94 32.32
C MET A 1 -0.45 46.80 30.82
N HIS A 2 0.24 45.84 30.20
CA HIS A 2 0.21 45.58 28.75
C HIS A 2 -0.91 44.57 28.46
N GLY A 3 -1.88 44.96 27.62
CA GLY A 3 -2.94 44.07 27.14
C GLY A 3 -2.40 43.18 26.03
N ILE A 4 -2.43 41.86 26.26
CA ILE A 4 -2.11 40.84 25.27
C ILE A 4 -3.38 40.55 24.48
N GLU A 5 -3.43 41.00 23.24
CA GLU A 5 -4.48 40.67 22.29
C GLU A 5 -4.24 39.24 21.76
N LYS A 6 -5.11 38.30 22.18
CA LYS A 6 -5.07 36.92 21.69
C LYS A 6 -5.57 36.88 20.24
N SER A 7 -4.65 36.75 19.29
CA SER A 7 -4.94 36.36 17.92
C SER A 7 -5.68 35.02 17.92
N GLN A 8 -6.97 35.05 17.58
CA GLN A 8 -7.81 33.87 17.41
C GLN A 8 -7.46 33.25 16.06
N VAL A 9 -6.70 32.14 16.08
CA VAL A 9 -6.47 31.30 14.91
C VAL A 9 -7.81 30.70 14.48
N LYS A 10 -8.39 31.28 13.43
CA LYS A 10 -9.63 30.82 12.83
C LYS A 10 -9.34 29.52 12.07
N MET A 11 -9.50 28.37 12.74
CA MET A 11 -9.39 27.06 12.09
C MET A 11 -10.40 27.00 10.94
N LYS A 12 -9.92 27.01 9.70
CA LYS A 12 -10.79 26.81 8.53
C LYS A 12 -11.35 25.40 8.61
N THR A 13 -12.68 25.30 8.64
CA THR A 13 -13.38 24.03 8.54
C THR A 13 -12.97 23.29 7.27
N PRO A 14 -12.82 21.95 7.32
CA PRO A 14 -12.48 21.17 6.13
C PRO A 14 -13.46 21.45 5.00
N THR A 15 -12.95 21.52 3.77
CA THR A 15 -13.71 21.87 2.57
C THR A 15 -14.92 20.94 2.41
N VAL A 16 -16.02 21.48 1.87
CA VAL A 16 -17.28 20.73 1.67
C VAL A 16 -17.01 19.43 0.90
N LEU A 17 -16.09 19.45 -0.07
CA LEU A 17 -15.68 18.27 -0.84
C LEU A 17 -14.98 17.21 0.01
N ALA A 18 -14.09 17.58 0.94
CA ALA A 18 -13.42 16.65 1.85
C ALA A 18 -14.42 16.03 2.84
N ARG A 19 -15.42 16.79 3.30
CA ARG A 19 -16.51 16.29 4.13
C ARG A 19 -17.43 15.34 3.36
N VAL A 20 -17.72 15.65 2.11
CA VAL A 20 -18.55 14.79 1.23
C VAL A 20 -17.79 13.50 0.90
N LEU A 21 -16.50 13.55 0.57
CA LEU A 21 -15.69 12.34 0.34
C LEU A 21 -15.56 11.49 1.61
N PHE A 22 -15.32 12.12 2.76
CA PHE A 22 -15.29 11.41 4.04
C PHE A 22 -16.66 10.81 4.40
N ALA A 23 -17.76 11.53 4.14
CA ALA A 23 -19.12 11.06 4.36
C ALA A 23 -19.52 9.96 3.37
N VAL A 24 -19.11 10.03 2.10
CA VAL A 24 -19.33 8.99 1.09
C VAL A 24 -18.52 7.74 1.44
N LEU A 25 -17.25 7.90 1.86
CA LEU A 25 -16.41 6.79 2.31
C LEU A 25 -16.99 6.13 3.58
N THR A 26 -17.44 6.95 4.54
CA THR A 26 -18.09 6.47 5.78
C THR A 26 -19.42 5.80 5.46
N ALA A 27 -20.22 6.37 4.57
CA ALA A 27 -21.49 5.81 4.09
C ALA A 27 -21.27 4.48 3.36
N PHE A 28 -20.21 4.35 2.55
CA PHE A 28 -19.86 3.11 1.86
C PHE A 28 -19.39 2.03 2.84
N VAL A 29 -18.61 2.42 3.87
CA VAL A 29 -18.19 1.51 4.95
C VAL A 29 -19.39 1.05 5.79
N THR A 30 -20.34 1.94 6.10
CA THR A 30 -21.57 1.57 6.82
C THR A 30 -22.51 0.73 5.95
N LEU A 31 -22.63 1.02 4.65
CA LEU A 31 -23.51 0.28 3.75
C LEU A 31 -22.95 -1.12 3.42
N ALA A 32 -21.62 -1.26 3.32
CA ALA A 32 -20.93 -2.55 3.21
C ALA A 32 -20.99 -3.38 4.52
N GLY A 33 -21.24 -2.73 5.66
CA GLY A 33 -21.51 -3.38 6.94
C GLY A 33 -22.98 -3.77 7.16
N MET A 34 -23.90 -3.35 6.29
CA MET A 34 -25.34 -3.58 6.43
C MET A 34 -25.93 -4.56 5.39
N THR A 35 -25.09 -5.22 4.60
CA THR A 35 -25.59 -6.35 3.78
C THR A 35 -25.84 -7.53 4.71
N GLY A 36 -27.13 -7.93 4.74
CA GLY A 36 -27.68 -8.93 5.64
C GLY A 36 -26.92 -10.25 5.62
N THR A 37 -27.18 -11.05 6.66
CA THR A 37 -26.71 -12.42 6.85
C THR A 37 -26.48 -13.13 5.53
N ALA A 38 -25.23 -13.11 5.06
CA ALA A 38 -24.83 -13.90 3.93
C ALA A 38 -24.95 -15.33 4.39
N ASP A 39 -25.98 -16.04 3.93
CA ASP A 39 -25.98 -17.49 3.93
C ASP A 39 -24.68 -17.89 3.25
N ALA A 40 -23.70 -18.27 4.07
CA ALA A 40 -22.49 -18.87 3.60
C ALA A 40 -22.96 -20.07 2.78
N GLN A 41 -22.71 -20.04 1.47
CA GLN A 41 -22.69 -21.25 0.65
C GLN A 41 -21.50 -22.09 1.14
N ASN A 42 -21.64 -22.65 2.34
CA ASN A 42 -20.99 -23.87 2.72
C ASN A 42 -21.47 -24.86 1.67
N VAL A 43 -20.60 -25.21 0.73
CA VAL A 43 -20.67 -26.51 0.08
C VAL A 43 -20.34 -27.53 1.17
N ARG A 44 -21.26 -27.68 2.14
CA ARG A 44 -21.34 -28.89 2.93
C ARG A 44 -21.79 -29.97 1.94
N PRO A 45 -21.14 -31.14 1.92
CA PRO A 45 -21.72 -32.30 1.29
C PRO A 45 -23.17 -32.45 1.81
N PRO A 46 -24.15 -32.75 0.94
CA PRO A 46 -25.54 -32.85 1.36
C PRO A 46 -25.70 -33.89 2.48
N ASP A 47 -26.73 -33.80 3.32
CA ASP A 47 -26.89 -34.63 4.53
C ASP A 47 -27.00 -36.15 4.24
N ASN A 48 -27.16 -36.52 2.97
CA ASN A 48 -27.13 -37.88 2.45
C ASN A 48 -25.77 -38.26 1.82
N ALA A 49 -24.72 -37.45 1.98
CA ALA A 49 -23.36 -37.79 1.62
C ALA A 49 -22.93 -38.98 2.47
N VAL A 50 -22.90 -40.14 1.81
CA VAL A 50 -22.59 -41.41 2.44
C VAL A 50 -21.20 -41.33 3.07
N THR A 51 -21.13 -41.29 4.39
CA THR A 51 -19.89 -41.48 5.17
C THR A 51 -19.61 -42.97 5.41
N SER A 52 -20.02 -43.83 4.47
CA SER A 52 -19.65 -45.25 4.46
C SER A 52 -18.22 -45.40 3.93
N GLY A 53 -17.30 -44.82 4.68
CA GLY A 53 -15.88 -45.01 4.53
C GLY A 53 -15.30 -44.98 5.93
N GLY A 54 -15.39 -46.09 6.65
CA GLY A 54 -14.47 -46.31 7.78
C GLY A 54 -13.02 -46.12 7.31
N PRO A 55 -12.04 -46.00 8.23
CA PRO A 55 -10.63 -45.98 7.84
C PRO A 55 -10.41 -47.12 6.85
N PRO A 56 -9.82 -46.86 5.67
CA PRO A 56 -9.75 -47.83 4.60
C PRO A 56 -9.26 -49.15 5.19
N GLN A 57 -10.11 -50.18 5.15
CA GLN A 57 -9.65 -51.50 5.52
C GLN A 57 -8.51 -51.81 4.57
N ILE A 58 -7.34 -52.10 5.13
CA ILE A 58 -6.21 -52.61 4.37
C ILE A 58 -6.67 -53.99 3.88
N VAL A 59 -7.28 -54.01 2.71
CA VAL A 59 -7.57 -55.24 1.99
C VAL A 59 -6.20 -55.83 1.65
N PRO A 60 -5.88 -57.08 2.02
CA PRO A 60 -4.67 -57.74 1.56
C PRO A 60 -4.71 -57.73 0.04
N GLU A 61 -3.81 -56.97 -0.54
CA GLU A 61 -3.87 -56.58 -1.93
C GLU A 61 -3.46 -57.74 -2.85
N GLU A 62 -4.36 -58.10 -3.77
CA GLU A 62 -3.95 -58.83 -4.98
C GLU A 62 -2.99 -57.93 -5.75
N GLN A 63 -1.69 -58.28 -5.72
CA GLN A 63 -0.58 -57.75 -6.51
C GLN A 63 -0.96 -56.65 -7.51
N GLY A 64 -1.29 -55.47 -6.98
CA GLY A 64 -1.60 -54.30 -7.77
C GLY A 64 -0.29 -53.79 -8.34
N ASN A 65 -0.21 -53.69 -9.66
CA ASN A 65 0.95 -53.14 -10.34
C ASN A 65 1.00 -51.62 -10.06
N TYR A 66 1.46 -51.24 -8.87
CA TYR A 66 1.68 -49.85 -8.52
C TYR A 66 2.79 -49.31 -9.41
N ASN A 67 2.38 -48.65 -10.49
CA ASN A 67 3.31 -47.93 -11.32
C ASN A 67 3.80 -46.70 -10.52
N ILE A 68 4.80 -46.92 -9.66
CA ILE A 68 5.44 -45.91 -8.81
C ILE A 68 5.95 -44.77 -9.70
N GLU A 69 6.44 -45.11 -10.89
CA GLU A 69 6.92 -44.13 -11.87
C GLU A 69 5.77 -43.25 -12.37
N MET A 70 4.63 -43.83 -12.74
CA MET A 70 3.42 -43.07 -13.09
C MET A 70 2.99 -42.13 -11.95
N TRP A 71 2.85 -42.63 -10.72
CA TRP A 71 2.44 -41.80 -9.59
C TRP A 71 3.47 -40.72 -9.22
N SER A 72 4.77 -41.00 -9.42
CA SER A 72 5.86 -40.04 -9.28
C SER A 72 5.76 -38.93 -10.33
N GLN A 73 5.53 -39.29 -11.60
CA GLN A 73 5.34 -38.36 -12.71
C GLN A 73 4.09 -37.49 -12.51
N LEU A 74 2.98 -38.09 -12.09
CA LEU A 74 1.75 -37.37 -11.76
C LEU A 74 2.00 -36.36 -10.64
N ARG A 75 2.63 -36.76 -9.53
CA ARG A 75 2.96 -35.86 -8.41
C ARG A 75 3.86 -34.70 -8.83
N ARG A 76 4.75 -34.90 -9.81
CA ARG A 76 5.63 -33.85 -10.33
C ARG A 76 4.92 -32.90 -11.29
N GLY A 77 3.67 -33.18 -11.66
CA GLY A 77 2.90 -32.36 -12.60
C GLY A 77 3.31 -32.56 -14.05
N VAL A 78 3.77 -33.76 -14.42
CA VAL A 78 4.05 -34.10 -15.82
C VAL A 78 2.77 -33.95 -16.64
N ASN A 79 2.86 -33.22 -17.75
CA ASN A 79 1.73 -33.01 -18.65
C ASN A 79 1.47 -34.27 -19.48
N GLY A 80 0.28 -34.85 -19.32
CA GLY A 80 -0.22 -35.96 -20.12
C GLY A 80 -0.82 -35.52 -21.46
N THR A 81 -1.28 -36.50 -22.25
CA THR A 81 -1.99 -36.23 -23.49
C THR A 81 -3.48 -36.21 -23.26
N VAL A 82 -4.17 -35.20 -23.82
CA VAL A 82 -5.64 -35.13 -23.82
C VAL A 82 -6.15 -34.91 -25.24
N SER A 83 -7.30 -35.51 -25.55
CA SER A 83 -7.95 -35.40 -26.87
C SER A 83 -8.72 -34.10 -27.05
N ILE A 84 -9.08 -33.41 -25.96
CA ILE A 84 -9.81 -32.15 -26.00
C ILE A 84 -8.91 -30.97 -26.44
N PRO A 85 -9.49 -29.85 -26.90
CA PRO A 85 -8.73 -28.66 -27.27
C PRO A 85 -7.93 -28.06 -26.11
N ASP A 86 -8.46 -28.13 -24.90
CA ASP A 86 -7.76 -27.65 -23.70
C ASP A 86 -6.66 -28.64 -23.28
N LYS A 87 -5.45 -28.43 -23.80
CA LYS A 87 -4.27 -29.23 -23.45
C LYS A 87 -3.83 -29.07 -21.99
N LYS A 88 -4.34 -28.07 -21.25
CA LYS A 88 -4.02 -27.89 -19.83
C LYS A 88 -4.66 -28.96 -18.94
N ALA A 89 -5.75 -29.59 -19.40
CA ALA A 89 -6.37 -30.73 -18.74
C ALA A 89 -5.47 -31.98 -18.70
N GLY A 90 -4.32 -31.97 -19.38
CA GLY A 90 -3.31 -33.03 -19.30
C GLY A 90 -2.51 -33.02 -17.99
N ILE A 91 -2.57 -31.96 -17.19
CA ILE A 91 -1.91 -31.90 -15.88
C ILE A 91 -2.92 -32.33 -14.79
N LEU A 92 -2.70 -33.51 -14.20
CA LEU A 92 -3.58 -34.05 -13.16
C LEU A 92 -3.28 -33.49 -11.76
N VAL A 93 -2.02 -33.18 -11.45
CA VAL A 93 -1.60 -32.58 -10.18
C VAL A 93 -0.66 -31.41 -10.48
N ASP A 94 -1.05 -30.22 -10.07
CA ASP A 94 -0.19 -29.04 -10.19
C ASP A 94 0.75 -28.96 -8.98
N SER A 95 2.02 -29.32 -9.19
CA SER A 95 3.05 -29.32 -8.15
C SER A 95 3.60 -27.92 -7.84
N SER A 96 3.37 -26.93 -8.72
CA SER A 96 3.83 -25.54 -8.54
C SER A 96 3.23 -24.89 -7.29
N GLY A 97 1.99 -25.26 -6.97
CA GLY A 97 1.26 -24.74 -5.82
C GLY A 97 1.93 -25.02 -4.47
N GLU A 98 2.73 -26.09 -4.35
CA GLU A 98 3.46 -26.39 -3.11
C GLU A 98 4.61 -25.42 -2.85
N ASN A 99 5.35 -25.04 -3.90
CA ASN A 99 6.40 -24.02 -3.79
C ASN A 99 5.82 -22.67 -3.42
N TRP A 100 4.72 -22.29 -4.09
CA TRP A 100 3.98 -21.08 -3.75
C TRP A 100 3.47 -21.10 -2.31
N ARG A 101 2.86 -22.20 -1.87
CA ARG A 101 2.32 -22.38 -0.51
C ARG A 101 3.42 -22.27 0.53
N ALA A 102 4.58 -22.89 0.28
CA ALA A 102 5.74 -22.82 1.17
C ALA A 102 6.26 -21.37 1.30
N LEU A 103 6.35 -20.64 0.20
CA LEU A 103 6.75 -19.23 0.21
C LEU A 103 5.73 -18.33 0.93
N ARG A 104 4.45 -18.50 0.59
CA ARG A 104 3.31 -17.69 1.06
C ARG A 104 3.00 -17.89 2.55
N ASN A 105 3.27 -19.06 3.11
CA ASN A 105 3.04 -19.37 4.52
C ASN A 105 4.30 -19.36 5.38
N GLY A 106 5.49 -19.39 4.77
CA GLY A 106 6.77 -19.35 5.48
C GLY A 106 7.46 -17.98 5.34
N PRO A 107 8.44 -17.83 4.44
CA PRO A 107 9.28 -16.63 4.36
C PRO A 107 8.51 -15.31 4.26
N LEU A 108 7.47 -15.24 3.44
CA LEU A 108 6.76 -14.00 3.17
C LEU A 108 6.15 -13.35 4.44
N PRO A 109 5.27 -14.04 5.20
CA PRO A 109 4.74 -13.49 6.45
C PRO A 109 5.82 -13.32 7.53
N VAL A 110 6.80 -14.22 7.62
CA VAL A 110 7.84 -14.14 8.66
C VAL A 110 8.71 -12.90 8.49
N TYR A 111 9.28 -12.70 7.30
CA TYR A 111 10.11 -11.52 7.05
C TYR A 111 9.28 -10.24 6.98
N GLY A 112 8.03 -10.31 6.52
CA GLY A 112 7.10 -9.19 6.60
C GLY A 112 6.87 -8.73 8.04
N ALA A 113 6.63 -9.66 8.97
CA ALA A 113 6.46 -9.36 10.38
C ALA A 113 7.73 -8.76 11.00
N TYR A 114 8.91 -9.33 10.71
CA TYR A 114 10.18 -8.78 11.17
C TYR A 114 10.47 -7.38 10.62
N ALA A 115 10.18 -7.12 9.35
CA ALA A 115 10.38 -5.81 8.75
C ALA A 115 9.46 -4.75 9.38
N MET A 116 8.18 -5.07 9.59
CA MET A 116 7.24 -4.16 10.26
C MET A 116 7.61 -3.92 11.73
N ALA A 117 7.90 -4.99 12.49
CA ALA A 117 8.32 -4.88 13.88
C ALA A 117 9.65 -4.13 14.01
N GLY A 118 10.60 -4.39 13.12
CA GLY A 118 11.89 -3.71 13.05
C GLY A 118 11.74 -2.22 12.77
N MET A 119 10.86 -1.83 11.84
CA MET A 119 10.57 -0.42 11.57
C MET A 119 9.93 0.27 12.77
N ILE A 120 8.90 -0.34 13.38
CA ILE A 120 8.26 0.22 14.57
C ILE A 120 9.29 0.37 15.71
N GLY A 121 10.11 -0.66 15.95
CA GLY A 121 11.16 -0.64 16.96
C GLY A 121 12.22 0.43 16.68
N LEU A 122 12.64 0.60 15.43
CA LEU A 122 13.59 1.63 15.00
C LEU A 122 13.03 3.03 15.23
N LEU A 123 11.76 3.28 14.89
CA LEU A 123 11.12 4.57 15.09
C LEU A 123 10.89 4.85 16.58
N ALA A 124 10.52 3.85 17.37
CA ALA A 124 10.38 3.97 18.81
C ALA A 124 11.73 4.29 19.47
N LEU A 125 12.81 3.58 19.09
CA LEU A 125 14.16 3.86 19.57
C LEU A 125 14.61 5.27 19.17
N PHE A 126 14.39 5.66 17.92
CA PHE A 126 14.69 7.00 17.45
C PHE A 126 13.95 8.07 18.26
N PHE A 127 12.65 7.85 18.52
CA PHE A 127 11.85 8.76 19.34
C PHE A 127 12.35 8.84 20.79
N LEU A 128 12.76 7.72 21.39
CA LEU A 128 13.28 7.71 22.76
C LEU A 128 14.64 8.40 22.87
N LEU A 129 15.51 8.26 21.85
CA LEU A 129 16.85 8.85 21.85
C LEU A 129 16.84 10.33 21.47
N ARG A 130 16.00 10.71 20.50
CA ARG A 130 16.02 12.06 19.90
C ARG A 130 14.82 12.92 20.29
N GLY A 131 13.67 12.31 20.58
CA GLY A 131 12.40 13.02 20.76
C GLY A 131 11.81 13.53 19.44
N ARG A 132 10.87 14.49 19.56
CA ARG A 132 10.28 15.18 18.40
C ARG A 132 11.30 16.18 17.83
N ILE A 133 11.39 16.25 16.52
CA ILE A 133 12.12 17.32 15.81
C ILE A 133 11.30 18.60 15.98
N ARG A 134 11.81 19.53 16.80
CA ARG A 134 11.19 20.84 17.07
C ARG A 134 11.65 21.87 16.06
N VAL A 135 10.86 22.92 15.89
CA VAL A 135 11.27 24.12 15.15
C VAL A 135 12.32 24.86 15.97
N GLU A 136 13.54 25.00 15.47
CA GLU A 136 14.68 25.51 16.24
C GLU A 136 14.46 26.95 16.71
N HIS A 137 13.86 27.79 15.85
CA HIS A 137 13.60 29.20 16.13
C HIS A 137 12.19 29.46 16.69
N GLY A 138 11.45 28.40 17.00
CA GLY A 138 10.03 28.48 17.35
C GLY A 138 9.15 28.97 16.19
N PHE A 139 7.84 28.96 16.42
CA PHE A 139 6.86 29.37 15.40
C PHE A 139 6.86 30.88 15.18
N ALA A 140 6.85 31.30 13.92
CA ALA A 140 6.73 32.69 13.53
C ALA A 140 5.32 33.27 13.79
N GLY A 141 4.30 32.41 13.87
CA GLY A 141 2.89 32.83 14.00
C GLY A 141 2.28 33.36 12.70
N ARG A 142 3.05 33.31 11.59
CA ARG A 142 2.60 33.56 10.22
C ARG A 142 2.78 32.28 9.41
N THR A 143 1.76 31.91 8.64
CA THR A 143 1.80 30.75 7.76
C THR A 143 1.97 31.13 6.29
N ILE A 144 2.41 30.15 5.51
CA ILE A 144 2.43 30.20 4.04
C ILE A 144 1.75 28.94 3.47
N GLU A 145 1.06 29.08 2.34
CA GLU A 145 0.41 27.97 1.67
C GLU A 145 1.47 27.05 1.05
N ARG A 146 1.47 25.79 1.46
CA ARG A 146 2.38 24.76 0.95
C ARG A 146 1.72 23.82 -0.04
N PHE A 147 0.50 23.40 0.27
CA PHE A 147 -0.28 22.47 -0.52
C PHE A 147 -1.70 22.97 -0.69
N SER A 148 -2.09 23.12 -1.94
CA SER A 148 -3.44 23.51 -2.33
C SER A 148 -4.49 22.47 -1.92
N ASP A 149 -5.76 22.89 -1.90
CA ASP A 149 -6.89 21.99 -1.62
C ASP A 149 -6.91 20.76 -2.54
N PHE A 150 -6.53 20.93 -3.81
CA PHE A 150 -6.47 19.84 -4.78
C PHE A 150 -5.34 18.85 -4.45
N GLU A 151 -4.15 19.34 -4.13
CA GLU A 151 -3.01 18.51 -3.69
C GLU A 151 -3.36 17.69 -2.45
N ARG A 152 -3.97 18.33 -1.45
CA ARG A 152 -4.39 17.66 -0.21
C ARG A 152 -5.46 16.61 -0.47
N THR A 153 -6.42 16.90 -1.36
CA THR A 153 -7.47 15.94 -1.72
C THR A 153 -6.88 14.68 -2.36
N GLY A 154 -5.93 14.84 -3.29
CA GLY A 154 -5.22 13.71 -3.87
C GLY A 154 -4.46 12.90 -2.84
N HIS A 155 -3.74 13.58 -1.94
CA HIS A 155 -3.01 12.93 -0.84
C HIS A 155 -3.94 12.13 0.07
N TRP A 156 -5.04 12.71 0.54
CA TRP A 156 -5.96 12.02 1.45
C TRP A 156 -6.73 10.89 0.78
N LEU A 157 -7.08 11.03 -0.51
CA LEU A 157 -7.64 9.93 -1.30
C LEU A 157 -6.65 8.76 -1.36
N LEU A 158 -5.38 9.02 -1.65
CA LEU A 158 -4.33 8.00 -1.68
C LEU A 158 -4.07 7.39 -0.30
N ALA A 159 -3.92 8.21 0.74
CA ALA A 159 -3.55 7.78 2.08
C ALA A 159 -4.65 6.94 2.75
N THR A 160 -5.90 7.41 2.71
CA THR A 160 -7.02 6.71 3.37
C THR A 160 -7.32 5.39 2.68
N SER A 161 -7.32 5.36 1.34
CA SER A 161 -7.49 4.12 0.58
C SER A 161 -6.35 3.14 0.85
N PHE A 162 -5.09 3.61 0.89
CA PHE A 162 -3.94 2.77 1.23
C PHE A 162 -4.07 2.15 2.63
N ILE A 163 -4.49 2.91 3.65
CA ILE A 163 -4.67 2.37 5.01
C ILE A 163 -5.70 1.25 5.02
N ILE A 164 -6.84 1.43 4.35
CA ILE A 164 -7.89 0.40 4.26
C ILE A 164 -7.35 -0.85 3.53
N LEU A 165 -6.65 -0.66 2.41
CA LEU A 165 -6.04 -1.75 1.64
C LEU A 165 -4.95 -2.48 2.43
N ALA A 166 -4.11 -1.75 3.16
CA ALA A 166 -3.08 -2.32 4.01
C ALA A 166 -3.69 -3.17 5.13
N LEU A 167 -4.68 -2.65 5.86
CA LEU A 167 -5.32 -3.39 6.95
C LEU A 167 -6.03 -4.65 6.45
N THR A 168 -6.75 -4.55 5.33
CA THR A 168 -7.44 -5.70 4.73
C THR A 168 -6.45 -6.72 4.14
N GLY A 169 -5.37 -6.28 3.50
CA GLY A 169 -4.29 -7.14 3.00
C GLY A 169 -3.52 -7.83 4.12
N LEU A 170 -3.21 -7.12 5.21
CA LEU A 170 -2.62 -7.70 6.43
C LEU A 170 -3.56 -8.73 7.06
N ASN A 171 -4.88 -8.52 7.03
CA ASN A 171 -5.84 -9.52 7.47
C ASN A 171 -5.80 -10.79 6.59
N VAL A 172 -5.65 -10.66 5.27
CA VAL A 172 -5.48 -11.79 4.34
C VAL A 172 -4.16 -12.56 4.62
N LEU A 173 -3.11 -11.86 5.02
CA LEU A 173 -1.79 -12.46 5.27
C LEU A 173 -1.68 -13.09 6.67
N TYR A 174 -2.13 -12.38 7.71
CA TYR A 174 -1.90 -12.73 9.12
C TYR A 174 -3.17 -13.04 9.92
N GLY A 175 -4.35 -12.65 9.42
CA GLY A 175 -5.59 -12.64 10.20
C GLY A 175 -5.98 -13.99 10.79
N ARG A 176 -5.77 -15.08 10.06
CA ARG A 176 -6.03 -16.44 10.57
C ARG A 176 -5.14 -16.80 11.78
N TYR A 177 -3.90 -16.30 11.82
CA TYR A 177 -2.93 -16.65 12.86
C TYR A 177 -3.03 -15.72 14.08
N VAL A 178 -3.36 -14.45 13.86
CA VAL A 178 -3.32 -13.42 14.91
C VAL A 178 -4.71 -13.00 15.36
N LEU A 179 -5.63 -12.79 14.42
CA LEU A 179 -6.94 -12.22 14.71
C LEU A 179 -7.97 -13.30 15.09
N LEU A 180 -8.08 -14.37 14.29
CA LEU A 180 -9.07 -15.45 14.49
C LEU A 180 -9.02 -16.06 15.90
N PRO A 181 -7.85 -16.37 16.50
CA PRO A 181 -7.79 -16.94 17.85
C PRO A 181 -8.30 -15.98 18.94
N VAL A 182 -8.26 -14.67 18.69
CA VAL A 182 -8.63 -13.63 19.66
C VAL A 182 -10.12 -13.32 19.61
N ILE A 183 -10.70 -13.25 18.42
CA ILE A 183 -12.09 -12.76 18.23
C ILE A 183 -13.11 -13.85 17.89
N GLY A 184 -12.66 -15.09 17.65
CA GLY A 184 -13.52 -16.21 17.26
C GLY A 184 -13.80 -16.28 15.76
N LYS A 185 -14.40 -17.41 15.32
CA LYS A 185 -14.56 -17.74 13.89
C LYS A 185 -15.62 -16.87 13.22
N GLU A 186 -16.71 -16.59 13.93
CA GLU A 186 -17.87 -15.86 13.44
C GLU A 186 -17.50 -14.39 13.15
N ALA A 187 -16.89 -13.71 14.13
CA ALA A 187 -16.43 -12.33 13.95
C ALA A 187 -15.33 -12.23 12.88
N PHE A 188 -14.40 -13.19 12.85
CA PHE A 188 -13.36 -13.23 11.83
C PHE A 188 -13.94 -13.42 10.42
N ALA A 189 -14.95 -14.28 10.25
CA ALA A 189 -15.61 -14.49 8.96
C ALA A 189 -16.24 -13.19 8.45
N SER A 190 -16.95 -12.44 9.31
CA SER A 190 -17.52 -11.13 8.94
C SER A 190 -16.43 -10.12 8.53
N ILE A 191 -15.38 -9.97 9.34
CA ILE A 191 -14.28 -9.05 9.05
C ILE A 191 -13.54 -9.44 7.76
N ALA A 192 -13.30 -10.73 7.54
CA ALA A 192 -12.65 -11.21 6.32
C ALA A 192 -13.51 -10.98 5.07
N LEU A 193 -14.83 -11.19 5.16
CA LEU A 193 -15.75 -10.96 4.05
C LEU A 193 -15.85 -9.46 3.71
N THR A 194 -16.12 -8.61 4.70
CA THR A 194 -16.14 -7.16 4.51
C THR A 194 -14.79 -6.65 4.02
N GLY A 195 -13.70 -7.18 4.59
CA GLY A 195 -12.34 -6.85 4.20
C GLY A 195 -12.05 -7.17 2.73
N LYS A 196 -12.50 -8.32 2.22
CA LYS A 196 -12.39 -8.65 0.78
C LYS A 196 -13.10 -7.62 -0.10
N TRP A 197 -14.34 -7.26 0.24
CA TRP A 197 -15.11 -6.27 -0.54
C TRP A 197 -14.45 -4.90 -0.52
N LEU A 198 -14.04 -4.43 0.66
CA LEU A 198 -13.30 -3.19 0.80
C LEU A 198 -12.00 -3.23 0.00
N HIS A 199 -11.22 -4.31 0.08
CA HIS A 199 -9.96 -4.41 -0.62
C HIS A 199 -10.13 -4.30 -2.14
N ASN A 200 -11.12 -5.00 -2.70
CA ASN A 200 -11.35 -5.01 -4.14
C ASN A 200 -11.87 -3.68 -4.69
N TYR A 201 -12.79 -3.01 -3.97
CA TYR A 201 -13.39 -1.77 -4.47
C TYR A 201 -12.61 -0.51 -4.11
N VAL A 202 -12.02 -0.44 -2.92
CA VAL A 202 -11.20 0.71 -2.50
C VAL A 202 -9.89 0.79 -3.30
N ALA A 203 -9.44 -0.31 -3.89
CA ALA A 203 -8.29 -0.32 -4.80
C ALA A 203 -8.42 0.68 -5.96
N PHE A 204 -9.63 0.89 -6.49
CA PHE A 204 -9.86 1.88 -7.56
C PHE A 204 -9.70 3.32 -7.06
N ALA A 205 -10.13 3.61 -5.82
CA ALA A 205 -9.89 4.90 -5.20
C ALA A 205 -8.38 5.13 -4.97
N PHE A 206 -7.63 4.09 -4.57
CA PHE A 206 -6.18 4.15 -4.46
C PHE A 206 -5.51 4.43 -5.80
N MET A 207 -5.90 3.72 -6.87
CA MET A 207 -5.39 3.96 -8.23
C MET A 207 -5.64 5.40 -8.71
N ALA A 208 -6.85 5.92 -8.45
CA ALA A 208 -7.19 7.30 -8.79
C ALA A 208 -6.38 8.32 -7.97
N GLY A 209 -6.23 8.10 -6.66
CA GLY A 209 -5.39 8.94 -5.79
C GLY A 209 -3.93 8.91 -6.19
N LEU A 210 -3.41 7.75 -6.61
CA LEU A 210 -2.04 7.57 -7.08
C LEU A 210 -1.80 8.38 -8.36
N LEU A 211 -2.71 8.29 -9.33
CA LEU A 211 -2.63 9.06 -10.57
C LEU A 211 -2.71 10.57 -10.30
N MET A 212 -3.67 11.00 -9.48
CA MET A 212 -3.87 12.41 -9.15
C MET A 212 -2.63 13.00 -8.46
N THR A 213 -2.08 12.32 -7.46
CA THR A 213 -0.87 12.76 -6.76
C THR A 213 0.36 12.72 -7.67
N PHE A 214 0.51 11.70 -8.52
CA PHE A 214 1.58 11.64 -9.52
C PHE A 214 1.56 12.87 -10.43
N LEU A 215 0.42 13.14 -11.08
CA LEU A 215 0.29 14.25 -12.03
C LEU A 215 0.54 15.61 -11.36
N THR A 216 0.13 15.74 -10.10
CA THR A 216 0.28 17.01 -9.37
C THR A 216 1.72 17.24 -8.89
N TRP A 217 2.45 16.18 -8.51
CA TRP A 217 3.73 16.33 -7.80
C TRP A 217 4.96 15.87 -8.58
N VAL A 218 4.82 15.17 -9.71
CA VAL A 218 5.97 14.61 -10.45
C VAL A 218 6.99 15.68 -10.86
N SER A 219 6.53 16.85 -11.30
CA SER A 219 7.40 17.96 -11.72
C SER A 219 8.35 18.43 -10.61
N HIS A 220 7.91 18.38 -9.35
CA HIS A 220 8.69 18.77 -8.19
C HIS A 220 9.55 17.64 -7.61
N ASN A 221 9.33 16.40 -8.04
CA ASN A 221 9.97 15.20 -7.49
C ASN A 221 11.02 14.57 -8.40
N PHE A 222 11.42 15.25 -9.49
CA PHE A 222 12.58 14.83 -10.25
C PHE A 222 13.85 14.85 -9.39
N PRO A 223 14.67 13.78 -9.43
CA PRO A 223 15.96 13.75 -8.75
C PRO A 223 16.85 14.89 -9.22
N HIS A 224 17.51 15.54 -8.28
CA HIS A 224 18.42 16.66 -8.52
C HIS A 224 19.74 16.42 -7.78
N PRO A 225 20.90 16.87 -8.29
CA PRO A 225 22.19 16.66 -7.61
C PRO A 225 22.25 17.13 -6.15
N ARG A 226 21.45 18.14 -5.78
CA ARG A 226 21.32 18.59 -4.38
C ARG A 226 20.73 17.54 -3.45
N ASP A 227 19.88 16.64 -3.96
CA ASP A 227 19.30 15.56 -3.17
C ASP A 227 20.41 14.60 -2.71
N LEU A 228 21.48 14.43 -3.49
CA LEU A 228 22.65 13.66 -3.07
C LEU A 228 23.39 14.35 -1.91
N VAL A 229 23.54 15.68 -1.96
CA VAL A 229 24.11 16.46 -0.85
C VAL A 229 23.23 16.35 0.40
N TRP A 230 21.91 16.39 0.23
CA TRP A 230 20.95 16.17 1.32
C TRP A 230 21.14 14.78 1.97
N LEU A 231 21.30 13.74 1.16
CA LEU A 231 21.55 12.37 1.64
C LEU A 231 22.91 12.22 2.33
N LEU A 232 23.97 12.81 1.77
CA LEU A 232 25.32 12.78 2.37
C LEU A 232 25.37 13.49 3.73
N LYS A 233 24.53 14.52 3.92
CA LYS A 233 24.30 15.18 5.21
C LYS A 233 23.32 14.42 6.13
N GLY A 234 22.91 13.22 5.75
CA GLY A 234 21.95 12.42 6.50
C GLY A 234 20.60 13.12 6.70
N GLY A 235 20.19 13.98 5.76
CA GLY A 235 18.96 14.76 5.87
C GLY A 235 18.90 15.75 7.03
N GLY A 236 20.05 16.13 7.60
CA GLY A 236 20.13 17.00 8.77
C GLY A 236 19.94 16.28 10.10
N LEU A 237 19.83 14.94 10.10
CA LEU A 237 19.72 14.12 11.32
C LEU A 237 20.99 14.18 12.18
N PHE A 238 22.15 14.38 11.55
CA PHE A 238 23.45 14.41 12.22
C PHE A 238 24.15 15.75 11.89
N GLY A 239 24.35 16.60 12.90
CA GLY A 239 25.19 17.80 12.78
C GLY A 239 24.52 19.18 12.89
N GLY A 240 23.25 19.27 13.33
CA GLY A 240 22.65 20.54 13.75
C GLY A 240 22.42 21.57 12.63
N GLY A 241 22.27 21.12 11.39
CA GLY A 241 21.97 21.99 10.25
C GLY A 241 20.97 21.34 9.31
N HIS A 242 20.07 22.15 8.76
CA HIS A 242 19.08 21.71 7.77
C HIS A 242 19.67 21.82 6.35
N PRO A 243 19.81 20.72 5.60
CA PRO A 243 20.29 20.79 4.24
C PRO A 243 19.26 21.48 3.33
N ASP A 244 19.75 22.34 2.42
CA ASP A 244 18.89 23.11 1.52
C ASP A 244 17.91 22.23 0.75
N ALA A 245 16.65 22.67 0.70
CA ALA A 245 15.59 21.95 0.02
C ALA A 245 14.60 22.89 -0.66
N LYS A 246 14.11 22.45 -1.84
CA LYS A 246 12.97 23.07 -2.54
C LYS A 246 11.66 22.55 -1.94
N LYS A 247 10.56 22.58 -2.70
CA LYS A 247 9.22 22.12 -2.27
C LYS A 247 9.26 20.74 -1.62
N PHE A 248 10.08 19.83 -2.17
CA PHE A 248 10.35 18.52 -1.56
C PHE A 248 11.86 18.33 -1.33
N ASN A 249 12.20 17.73 -0.19
CA ASN A 249 13.57 17.33 0.15
C ASN A 249 13.92 15.94 -0.42
N GLY A 250 15.20 15.55 -0.36
CA GLY A 250 15.67 14.28 -0.93
C GLY A 250 14.94 13.05 -0.39
N GLY A 251 14.65 12.99 0.91
CA GLY A 251 13.88 11.90 1.52
C GLY A 251 12.43 11.84 1.03
N GLN A 252 11.76 12.99 0.91
CA GLN A 252 10.40 13.06 0.36
C GLN A 252 10.34 12.63 -1.10
N LYS A 253 11.36 12.94 -1.91
CA LYS A 253 11.45 12.49 -3.31
C LYS A 253 11.66 10.99 -3.43
N ILE A 254 12.52 10.41 -2.59
CA ILE A 254 12.69 8.95 -2.53
C ILE A 254 11.35 8.29 -2.19
N LEU A 255 10.67 8.79 -1.15
CA LEU A 255 9.36 8.29 -0.76
C LEU A 255 8.34 8.41 -1.91
N PHE A 256 8.30 9.55 -2.60
CA PHE A 256 7.43 9.75 -3.76
C PHE A 256 7.64 8.63 -4.78
N TRP A 257 8.87 8.37 -5.22
CA TRP A 257 9.14 7.34 -6.21
C TRP A 257 8.86 5.92 -5.71
N LEU A 258 9.15 5.62 -4.44
CA LEU A 258 8.79 4.34 -3.83
C LEU A 258 7.27 4.11 -3.87
N VAL A 259 6.48 5.11 -3.49
CA VAL A 259 5.01 5.04 -3.50
C VAL A 259 4.47 4.99 -4.93
N MET A 260 5.03 5.78 -5.86
CA MET A 260 4.57 5.79 -7.25
C MET A 260 4.84 4.46 -7.96
N ILE A 261 6.08 3.96 -7.88
CA ILE A 261 6.47 2.70 -8.52
C ILE A 261 5.83 1.52 -7.82
N GLY A 262 5.89 1.48 -6.49
CA GLY A 262 5.29 0.42 -5.69
C GLY A 262 3.77 0.39 -5.81
N GLY A 263 3.12 1.55 -5.74
CA GLY A 263 1.67 1.69 -5.89
C GLY A 263 1.19 1.30 -7.28
N PHE A 264 1.93 1.66 -8.32
CA PHE A 264 1.66 1.22 -9.69
C PHE A 264 1.81 -0.29 -9.83
N SER A 265 2.87 -0.87 -9.25
CA SER A 265 3.11 -2.31 -9.25
C SER A 265 2.03 -3.09 -8.48
N LEU A 266 1.56 -2.57 -7.34
CA LEU A 266 0.42 -3.11 -6.60
C LEU A 266 -0.87 -3.04 -7.40
N SER A 267 -1.09 -1.92 -8.10
CA SER A 267 -2.28 -1.75 -8.93
C SER A 267 -2.32 -2.76 -10.07
N LEU A 268 -1.20 -2.94 -10.79
CA LEU A 268 -1.09 -3.93 -11.86
C LEU A 268 -1.26 -5.36 -11.36
N SER A 269 -0.51 -5.75 -10.32
CA SER A 269 -0.63 -7.10 -9.76
C SER A 269 -2.00 -7.35 -9.13
N GLY A 270 -2.62 -6.34 -8.50
CA GLY A 270 -3.99 -6.43 -7.97
C GLY A 270 -5.04 -6.59 -9.06
N LEU A 271 -4.92 -5.87 -10.18
CA LEU A 271 -5.79 -6.05 -11.34
C LEU A 271 -5.64 -7.45 -11.94
N GLN A 272 -4.41 -7.98 -12.03
CA GLN A 272 -4.18 -9.36 -12.44
C GLN A 272 -4.82 -10.38 -11.48
N LEU A 273 -4.78 -10.14 -10.17
CA LEU A 273 -5.47 -11.00 -9.19
C LEU A 273 -7.00 -10.95 -9.35
N LEU A 274 -7.54 -9.80 -9.77
CA LEU A 274 -8.96 -9.64 -10.03
C LEU A 274 -9.41 -10.30 -11.35
N LEU A 275 -8.52 -10.30 -12.36
CA LEU A 275 -8.78 -10.75 -13.73
C LEU A 275 -7.79 -11.85 -14.15
N PRO A 276 -7.87 -13.05 -13.54
CA PRO A 276 -6.85 -14.09 -13.64
C PRO A 276 -6.64 -14.65 -15.05
N TYR A 277 -7.62 -14.52 -15.94
CA TYR A 277 -7.57 -15.07 -17.29
C TYR A 277 -7.32 -14.00 -18.38
N ASP A 278 -7.53 -12.72 -18.05
CA ASP A 278 -7.49 -11.63 -19.03
C ASP A 278 -6.20 -10.80 -18.93
N LEU A 279 -5.48 -10.85 -17.80
CA LEU A 279 -4.27 -10.06 -17.54
C LEU A 279 -3.05 -10.90 -17.12
N PRO A 280 -2.48 -11.74 -18.01
CA PRO A 280 -1.24 -12.47 -17.73
C PRO A 280 -0.02 -11.53 -17.85
N LEU A 281 0.36 -10.88 -16.74
CA LEU A 281 1.44 -9.89 -16.76
C LEU A 281 2.83 -10.54 -16.67
N PHE A 282 3.02 -11.64 -15.92
CA PHE A 282 4.35 -12.19 -15.69
C PHE A 282 4.94 -12.82 -16.94
N ALA A 283 4.17 -13.62 -17.70
CA ALA A 283 4.61 -14.20 -18.96
C ALA A 283 5.10 -13.10 -19.92
N LYS A 284 4.36 -12.00 -20.01
CA LYS A 284 4.73 -10.84 -20.84
C LYS A 284 5.98 -10.15 -20.31
N THR A 285 6.09 -9.92 -19.00
CA THR A 285 7.28 -9.34 -18.38
C THR A 285 8.50 -10.23 -18.60
N PHE A 286 8.40 -11.54 -18.42
CA PHE A 286 9.46 -12.51 -18.66
C PHE A 286 9.89 -12.52 -20.13
N SER A 287 8.94 -12.43 -21.08
CA SER A 287 9.29 -12.31 -22.50
C SER A 287 10.13 -11.06 -22.79
N ILE A 288 9.81 -9.93 -22.17
CA ILE A 288 10.60 -8.69 -22.32
C ILE A 288 11.99 -8.88 -21.67
N LEU A 289 12.03 -9.44 -20.47
CA LEU A 289 13.27 -9.70 -19.74
C LEU A 289 14.21 -10.65 -20.48
N ASN A 290 13.66 -11.64 -21.20
CA ASN A 290 14.45 -12.57 -21.99
C ASN A 290 15.16 -11.89 -23.18
N THR A 291 14.67 -10.72 -23.66
CA THR A 291 15.40 -9.92 -24.66
C THR A 291 16.74 -9.39 -24.15
N PHE A 292 16.92 -9.32 -22.83
CA PHE A 292 18.18 -8.94 -22.19
C PHE A 292 19.04 -10.17 -21.80
N GLY A 293 18.70 -11.37 -22.31
CA GLY A 293 19.45 -12.60 -22.05
C GLY A 293 19.04 -13.35 -20.78
N LEU A 294 17.87 -13.03 -20.21
CA LEU A 294 17.27 -13.83 -19.13
C LEU A 294 16.60 -15.07 -19.72
N ASP A 295 16.63 -16.21 -19.03
CA ASP A 295 16.02 -17.48 -19.47
C ASP A 295 14.80 -17.81 -18.58
N LEU A 296 13.79 -16.94 -18.65
CA LEU A 296 12.58 -17.04 -17.81
C LEU A 296 11.43 -17.73 -18.54
N PRO A 297 10.57 -18.48 -17.83
CA PRO A 297 9.48 -19.24 -18.45
C PRO A 297 8.37 -18.32 -18.97
N THR A 298 8.18 -18.23 -20.29
CA THR A 298 7.15 -17.36 -20.90
C THR A 298 5.80 -18.04 -21.11
N GLN A 299 5.73 -19.36 -20.92
CA GLN A 299 4.51 -20.16 -21.09
C GLN A 299 3.94 -20.54 -19.73
N LEU A 300 3.31 -19.56 -19.07
CA LEU A 300 2.70 -19.74 -17.76
C LEU A 300 1.22 -20.11 -17.89
N THR A 301 0.78 -21.02 -17.02
CA THR A 301 -0.63 -21.26 -16.76
C THR A 301 -1.25 -20.10 -15.98
N ALA A 302 -2.58 -19.99 -15.99
CA ALA A 302 -3.29 -18.99 -15.20
C ALA A 302 -3.01 -19.15 -13.70
N ASN A 303 -2.85 -20.40 -13.22
CA ASN A 303 -2.51 -20.67 -11.83
C ASN A 303 -1.10 -20.17 -11.49
N GLU A 304 -0.10 -20.43 -12.32
CA GLU A 304 1.27 -19.93 -12.10
C GLU A 304 1.33 -18.41 -12.11
N GLU A 305 0.60 -17.76 -13.04
CA GLU A 305 0.42 -16.31 -13.05
C GLU A 305 -0.16 -15.80 -11.73
N GLN A 306 -1.21 -16.44 -11.20
CA GLN A 306 -1.81 -16.06 -9.92
C GLN A 306 -0.88 -16.31 -8.72
N GLN A 307 -0.10 -17.39 -8.74
CA GLN A 307 0.89 -17.69 -7.71
C GLN A 307 2.00 -16.62 -7.67
N LEU A 308 2.51 -16.21 -8.84
CA LEU A 308 3.49 -15.12 -8.95
C LEU A 308 2.87 -13.78 -8.54
N ALA A 309 1.67 -13.47 -9.01
CA ALA A 309 0.98 -12.23 -8.68
C ALA A 309 0.70 -12.09 -7.19
N THR A 310 0.15 -13.13 -6.54
CA THR A 310 -0.12 -13.09 -5.10
C THR A 310 1.14 -12.92 -4.27
N THR A 311 2.22 -13.60 -4.67
CA THR A 311 3.53 -13.48 -4.01
C THR A 311 4.09 -12.08 -4.17
N TRP A 312 4.19 -11.59 -5.39
CA TRP A 312 4.74 -10.27 -5.72
C TRP A 312 3.94 -9.15 -5.07
N HIS A 313 2.61 -9.21 -5.19
CA HIS A 313 1.69 -8.26 -4.56
C HIS A 313 1.91 -8.22 -3.04
N GLY A 314 2.03 -9.38 -2.39
CA GLY A 314 2.34 -9.47 -0.96
C GLY A 314 3.69 -8.84 -0.59
N ILE A 315 4.75 -9.09 -1.37
CA ILE A 315 6.09 -8.54 -1.13
C ILE A 315 6.06 -7.00 -1.24
N VAL A 316 5.53 -6.47 -2.34
CA VAL A 316 5.47 -5.02 -2.57
C VAL A 316 4.56 -4.35 -1.53
N ALA A 317 3.44 -4.99 -1.16
CA ALA A 317 2.52 -4.45 -0.17
C ALA A 317 3.18 -4.34 1.19
N LEU A 318 3.87 -5.38 1.66
CA LEU A 318 4.61 -5.35 2.92
C LEU A 318 5.71 -4.28 2.90
N GLY A 319 6.47 -4.19 1.80
CA GLY A 319 7.49 -3.17 1.62
C GLY A 319 6.91 -1.75 1.74
N LEU A 320 5.79 -1.49 1.06
CA LEU A 320 5.11 -0.20 1.15
C LEU A 320 4.52 0.06 2.53
N VAL A 321 3.94 -0.94 3.20
CA VAL A 321 3.45 -0.77 4.58
C VAL A 321 4.59 -0.33 5.51
N VAL A 322 5.76 -0.96 5.42
CA VAL A 322 6.94 -0.59 6.20
C VAL A 322 7.37 0.85 5.93
N VAL A 323 7.46 1.25 4.67
CA VAL A 323 7.85 2.61 4.27
C VAL A 323 6.81 3.64 4.73
N ILE A 324 5.52 3.34 4.61
CA ILE A 324 4.43 4.24 5.00
C ILE A 324 4.34 4.41 6.51
N ILE A 325 4.67 3.39 7.32
CA ILE A 325 4.82 3.56 8.78
C ILE A 325 5.83 4.67 9.10
N ALA A 326 7.01 4.66 8.44
CA ALA A 326 8.01 5.71 8.62
C ALA A 326 7.51 7.08 8.15
N HIS A 327 6.81 7.14 7.01
CA HIS A 327 6.21 8.37 6.50
C HIS A 327 5.18 8.96 7.48
N ILE A 328 4.25 8.14 7.99
CA ILE A 328 3.24 8.57 8.97
C ILE A 328 3.94 9.10 10.21
N TYR A 329 4.98 8.42 10.70
CA TYR A 329 5.73 8.88 11.87
C TYR A 329 6.31 10.29 11.66
N ILE A 330 7.09 10.51 10.59
CA ILE A 330 7.72 11.82 10.34
C ILE A 330 6.66 12.90 10.09
N GLY A 331 5.60 12.58 9.36
CA GLY A 331 4.51 13.52 9.03
C GLY A 331 3.56 13.85 10.19
N SER A 332 3.70 13.21 11.37
CA SER A 332 2.80 13.42 12.50
C SER A 332 3.54 13.65 13.82
N ILE A 333 4.05 12.57 14.41
CA ILE A 333 4.63 12.59 15.76
C ILE A 333 6.10 13.03 15.71
N GLY A 334 6.84 12.57 14.70
CA GLY A 334 8.29 12.74 14.59
C GLY A 334 8.75 14.17 14.34
N MET A 335 7.95 14.99 13.66
CA MET A 335 8.27 16.38 13.33
C MET A 335 7.14 17.32 13.72
N GLU A 336 7.46 18.35 14.48
CA GLU A 336 6.51 19.37 14.92
C GLU A 336 6.04 20.22 13.72
N GLY A 337 4.75 20.55 13.65
CA GLY A 337 4.15 21.34 12.57
C GLY A 337 4.03 20.63 11.21
N ALA A 338 4.62 19.44 11.03
CA ALA A 338 4.61 18.74 9.74
C ALA A 338 3.19 18.31 9.31
N PHE A 339 2.33 17.94 10.26
CA PHE A 339 0.96 17.54 9.96
C PHE A 339 0.13 18.68 9.36
N ASP A 340 0.39 19.94 9.75
CA ASP A 340 -0.36 21.10 9.29
C ASP A 340 -0.28 21.27 7.77
N ALA A 341 0.85 20.90 7.18
CA ALA A 341 1.04 20.86 5.73
C ALA A 341 -0.06 20.07 5.00
N MET A 342 -0.50 18.94 5.54
CA MET A 342 -1.56 18.11 4.94
C MET A 342 -2.94 18.32 5.57
N GLY A 343 -2.98 18.76 6.83
CA GLY A 343 -4.22 19.05 7.54
C GLY A 343 -4.89 20.33 7.04
N SER A 344 -4.15 21.44 7.04
CA SER A 344 -4.66 22.76 6.65
C SER A 344 -4.14 23.22 5.28
N GLY A 345 -3.04 22.66 4.79
CA GLY A 345 -2.34 23.14 3.59
C GLY A 345 -1.31 24.23 3.87
N GLU A 346 -1.31 24.75 5.09
CA GLU A 346 -0.50 25.88 5.53
C GLU A 346 0.60 25.37 6.47
N VAL A 347 1.79 25.97 6.38
CA VAL A 347 2.89 25.71 7.31
C VAL A 347 3.42 27.01 7.89
N ASP A 348 3.93 26.96 9.11
CA ASP A 348 4.59 28.12 9.71
C ASP A 348 5.83 28.55 8.91
N LEU A 349 6.06 29.86 8.81
CA LEU A 349 7.15 30.41 8.03
C LEU A 349 8.54 30.00 8.54
N ASN A 350 8.77 29.89 9.85
CA ASN A 350 10.05 29.45 10.38
C ASN A 350 10.27 27.95 10.11
N TRP A 351 9.23 27.14 10.30
CA TRP A 351 9.27 25.72 9.90
C TRP A 351 9.63 25.57 8.42
N ALA A 352 9.00 26.37 7.55
CA ALA A 352 9.24 26.34 6.11
C ALA A 352 10.67 26.76 5.76
N LYS A 353 11.22 27.79 6.42
CA LYS A 353 12.60 28.22 6.23
C LYS A 353 13.60 27.16 6.68
N GLU A 354 13.36 26.53 7.83
CA GLU A 354 14.23 25.48 8.34
C GLU A 354 14.24 24.25 7.41
N HIS A 355 13.07 23.81 6.92
CA HIS A 355 12.98 22.53 6.20
C HIS A 355 13.02 22.67 4.68
N HIS A 356 12.73 23.86 4.15
CA HIS A 356 12.46 24.12 2.73
C HIS A 356 12.87 25.55 2.32
N ASN A 357 14.02 26.04 2.80
CA ASN A 357 14.52 27.40 2.57
C ASN A 357 14.43 27.89 1.13
N LEU A 358 14.91 27.11 0.16
CA LEU A 358 14.91 27.51 -1.26
C LEU A 358 13.50 27.68 -1.81
N TRP A 359 12.54 26.90 -1.32
CA TRP A 359 11.15 27.06 -1.70
C TRP A 359 10.55 28.33 -1.10
N VAL A 360 10.86 28.64 0.15
CA VAL A 360 10.41 29.89 0.78
C VAL A 360 10.95 31.11 0.05
N GLU A 361 12.24 31.09 -0.33
CA GLU A 361 12.84 32.16 -1.14
C GLU A 361 12.11 32.34 -2.48
N GLU A 362 11.79 31.24 -3.16
CA GLU A 362 11.04 31.26 -4.43
C GLU A 362 9.62 31.84 -4.24
N GLU A 363 8.88 31.44 -3.19
CA GLU A 363 7.52 31.95 -2.94
C GLU A 363 7.52 33.42 -2.52
N LEU A 364 8.43 33.85 -1.65
CA LEU A 364 8.55 35.26 -1.25
C LEU A 364 8.96 36.15 -2.44
N ALA A 365 9.78 35.64 -3.35
CA ALA A 365 10.13 36.35 -4.58
C ALA A 365 8.92 36.52 -5.52
N LYS A 366 8.05 35.51 -5.63
CA LYS A 366 6.80 35.60 -6.41
C LYS A 366 5.78 36.55 -5.80
N GLU A 367 5.67 36.56 -4.46
CA GLU A 367 4.83 37.54 -3.75
C GLU A 367 5.33 38.96 -4.04
N ALA A 368 6.64 39.18 -4.03
CA ALA A 368 7.26 40.47 -4.31
C ALA A 368 7.13 40.91 -5.78
N SER A 369 7.13 39.97 -6.74
CA SER A 369 6.94 40.27 -8.17
C SER A 369 5.49 40.51 -8.58
N GLY A 370 4.52 40.23 -7.71
CA GLY A 370 3.08 40.41 -7.99
C GLY A 370 2.45 39.27 -8.80
N ASP A 371 3.21 38.23 -9.15
CA ASP A 371 2.72 37.08 -9.93
C ASP A 371 1.75 36.17 -9.14
N GLY A 372 1.71 36.31 -7.80
CA GLY A 372 0.85 35.52 -6.90
C GLY A 372 -0.64 35.91 -6.87
N ALA A 373 -1.07 36.95 -7.59
CA ALA A 373 -2.43 37.49 -7.50
C ALA A 373 -3.49 36.84 -8.42
N SER A 374 -3.19 35.74 -9.13
CA SER A 374 -3.99 35.30 -10.30
C SER A 374 -4.82 34.02 -10.18
N SER A 375 -5.33 33.63 -9.00
CA SER A 375 -6.17 32.41 -8.93
C SER A 375 -7.33 32.36 -7.92
N ARG A 376 -7.88 33.51 -7.48
CA ARG A 376 -9.23 33.50 -6.87
C ARG A 376 -10.29 33.80 -7.94
N PRO A 377 -11.05 32.82 -8.45
CA PRO A 377 -12.28 33.14 -9.17
C PRO A 377 -13.23 33.83 -8.18
N ALA A 378 -13.73 35.00 -8.58
CA ALA A 378 -14.75 35.73 -7.81
C ALA A 378 -15.98 34.83 -7.64
N PRO A 379 -16.64 34.83 -6.46
CA PRO A 379 -17.92 34.15 -6.31
C PRO A 379 -18.92 34.82 -7.25
N ALA A 380 -19.54 34.02 -8.12
CA ALA A 380 -20.70 34.47 -8.88
C ALA A 380 -21.86 34.70 -7.90
N GLU A 381 -22.35 35.92 -7.86
CA GLU A 381 -23.64 36.28 -7.21
C GLU A 381 -24.82 35.66 -7.97
#